data_AF-A0A1H5X5X9-F1
#
_entry.id   AF-A0A1H5X5X9-F1
#
_cell.length_a   1.000
_cell.length_b   1.000
_cell.length_c   1.000
_cell.angle_alpha   90.00
_cell.angle_beta   90.00
_cell.angle_gamma   90.00
#
_symmetry.space_group_name_H-M   'P 1'
#
loop_
_entity.id
_entity.type
_entity.pdbx_description
1 polymer ?
#
loop_
_entity_poly.entity_id
_entity_poly.type
_entity_poly.pdbx_seq_one_letter_code
_entity_poly.pdbx_strand_id
1 'polypeptide(L)'
;MANLTKLKPKSGKGIPPAPEETNNNLQAPAREKSDKKTVLQFSIPETIQREFSSEAGHRFGFKKGSKSDLFVAMWEAYKNNKS
;
A
#
# COMPACT_ATOMS: atom_id res chain seq x y z
N MET A 1 4.09 60.84 -36.05
CA MET A 1 3.45 59.52 -36.30
C MET A 1 4.56 58.47 -36.39
N ALA A 2 4.58 57.46 -35.52
CA ALA A 2 5.67 56.47 -35.49
C ALA A 2 5.42 55.32 -36.49
N ASN A 3 6.42 55.03 -37.33
CA ASN A 3 6.38 53.98 -38.36
C ASN A 3 6.56 52.56 -37.76
N LEU A 4 5.62 51.66 -38.06
CA LEU A 4 5.50 50.29 -37.52
C LEU A 4 6.33 49.22 -38.25
N THR A 5 7.19 49.58 -39.21
CA THR A 5 7.91 48.64 -40.08
C THR A 5 9.18 48.00 -39.48
N LYS A 6 9.37 48.04 -38.15
CA LYS A 6 10.57 47.49 -37.47
C LYS A 6 10.29 46.29 -36.53
N LEU A 7 9.22 45.52 -36.75
CA LEU A 7 8.99 44.27 -36.02
C LEU A 7 9.68 43.09 -36.73
N LYS A 8 10.92 42.78 -36.35
CA LYS A 8 11.55 41.49 -36.69
C LYS A 8 10.88 40.39 -35.85
N PRO A 9 10.50 39.23 -36.42
CA PRO A 9 9.99 38.12 -35.63
C PRO A 9 11.11 37.63 -34.70
N LYS A 10 10.87 37.69 -33.38
CA LYS A 10 11.76 37.13 -32.37
C LYS A 10 11.65 35.60 -32.42
N SER A 11 12.34 34.98 -33.36
CA SER A 11 12.75 33.59 -33.18
C SER A 11 13.86 33.57 -32.12
N GLY A 12 13.66 32.84 -31.02
CA GLY A 12 14.80 32.40 -30.22
C GLY A 12 14.87 32.78 -28.74
N LYS A 13 13.75 33.12 -28.06
CA LYS A 13 13.73 33.06 -26.58
C LYS A 13 12.40 32.50 -26.10
N GLY A 14 12.43 31.27 -25.56
CA GLY A 14 11.29 30.67 -24.85
C GLY A 14 10.53 29.58 -25.61
N ILE A 15 11.07 29.00 -26.69
CA ILE A 15 10.50 27.77 -27.24
C ILE A 15 10.97 26.63 -26.32
N PRO A 16 10.08 25.97 -25.57
CA PRO A 16 10.46 24.82 -24.77
C PRO A 16 11.00 23.72 -25.70
N PRO A 17 12.02 22.95 -25.28
CA PRO A 17 12.49 21.82 -26.06
C PRO A 17 11.32 20.88 -26.38
N ALA A 18 11.35 20.29 -27.58
CA ALA A 18 10.35 19.31 -27.97
C ALA A 18 10.31 18.17 -26.95
N PRO A 19 9.13 17.65 -26.59
CA PRO A 19 9.03 16.55 -25.64
C PRO A 19 9.74 15.34 -26.21
N GLU A 20 10.79 14.89 -25.53
CA GLU A 20 11.44 13.61 -25.85
C GLU A 20 10.48 12.48 -25.45
N GLU A 21 10.28 11.50 -26.34
CA GLU A 21 9.53 10.29 -26.00
C GLU A 21 10.33 9.48 -24.97
N THR A 22 10.04 9.71 -23.69
CA THR A 22 10.58 8.89 -22.61
C THR A 22 9.91 7.52 -22.63
N ASN A 23 10.68 6.47 -22.93
CA ASN A 23 10.26 5.10 -22.67
C ASN A 23 10.04 4.93 -21.16
N ASN A 24 8.85 4.49 -20.78
CA ASN A 24 8.47 4.27 -19.37
C ASN A 24 9.29 3.10 -18.78
N ASN A 25 10.51 3.40 -18.34
CA ASN A 25 11.48 2.45 -17.80
C ASN A 25 11.37 2.32 -16.27
N LEU A 26 10.18 2.61 -15.72
CA LEU A 26 9.89 2.39 -14.31
C LEU A 26 9.45 0.94 -14.15
N GLN A 27 10.42 0.06 -13.92
CA GLN A 27 10.13 -1.28 -13.41
C GLN A 27 9.50 -1.14 -12.03
N ALA A 28 8.18 -1.32 -11.95
CA ALA A 28 7.50 -1.38 -10.66
C ALA A 28 8.12 -2.52 -9.84
N PRO A 29 8.52 -2.28 -8.58
CA PRO A 29 9.07 -3.35 -7.75
C PRO A 29 8.06 -4.48 -7.70
N ALA A 30 8.53 -5.72 -7.86
CA ALA A 30 7.68 -6.90 -7.81
C ALA A 30 6.94 -6.88 -6.47
N ARG A 31 5.65 -6.51 -6.48
CA ARG A 31 4.80 -6.68 -5.31
C ARG A 31 4.74 -8.18 -5.07
N GLU A 32 5.36 -8.64 -3.99
CA GLU A 32 5.17 -10.00 -3.50
C GLU A 32 3.67 -10.30 -3.55
N LYS A 33 3.30 -11.38 -4.23
CA LYS A 33 1.90 -11.77 -4.35
C LYS A 33 1.40 -12.04 -2.95
N SER A 34 0.74 -11.05 -2.34
CA SER A 34 0.10 -11.21 -1.04
C SER A 34 -0.90 -12.35 -1.20
N ASP A 35 -0.69 -13.45 -0.48
CA ASP A 35 -1.64 -14.56 -0.46
C ASP A 35 -3.05 -14.00 -0.24
N LYS A 36 -4.00 -14.49 -1.04
CA LYS A 36 -5.38 -14.00 -0.98
C LYS A 36 -5.94 -14.33 0.40
N LYS A 37 -6.10 -13.31 1.25
CA LYS A 37 -6.74 -13.45 2.57
C LYS A 37 -8.25 -13.49 2.39
N THR A 38 -8.90 -14.48 2.99
CA THR A 38 -10.37 -14.58 3.09
C THR A 38 -10.82 -14.24 4.50
N VAL A 39 -12.03 -13.71 4.64
CA VAL A 39 -12.60 -13.35 5.95
C VAL A 39 -13.27 -14.58 6.55
N LEU A 40 -12.87 -14.96 7.76
CA LEU A 40 -13.54 -15.97 8.56
C LEU A 40 -14.47 -15.29 9.56
N GLN A 41 -15.77 -15.62 9.53
CA GLN A 41 -16.78 -15.08 10.45
C GLN A 41 -17.33 -16.21 11.32
N PHE A 42 -17.39 -15.98 12.63
CA PHE A 42 -17.92 -16.92 13.61
C PHE A 42 -18.43 -16.17 14.84
N SER A 43 -19.38 -16.77 15.55
CA SER A 43 -19.94 -16.22 16.78
C SER A 43 -19.23 -16.82 18.00
N ILE A 44 -18.85 -15.97 18.95
CA ILE A 44 -18.28 -16.38 20.24
C ILE A 44 -18.89 -15.59 21.39
N PRO A 45 -18.84 -16.13 22.62
CA PRO A 45 -19.11 -15.36 23.83
C PRO A 45 -18.28 -14.08 23.90
N GLU A 46 -18.89 -13.00 24.40
CA GLU A 46 -18.24 -11.69 24.52
C GLU A 46 -17.01 -11.73 25.44
N THR A 47 -17.06 -12.54 26.50
CA THR A 47 -15.95 -12.75 27.42
C THR A 47 -14.70 -13.24 26.70
N ILE A 48 -14.86 -14.27 25.86
CA ILE A 48 -13.78 -14.84 25.05
C ILE A 48 -13.26 -13.81 24.04
N GLN A 49 -14.16 -13.05 23.41
CA GLN A 49 -13.75 -12.01 22.46
C GLN A 49 -12.89 -10.94 23.13
N ARG A 50 -13.25 -10.52 24.34
CA ARG A 50 -12.54 -9.49 25.10
C ARG A 50 -11.15 -9.96 25.50
N GLU A 51 -11.05 -11.17 26.04
CA GLU A 51 -9.78 -11.80 26.41
C GLU A 51 -8.86 -11.94 25.20
N PHE A 52 -9.36 -12.51 24.11
CA PHE A 52 -8.63 -12.67 22.86
C PHE A 52 -8.15 -11.32 22.29
N SER A 53 -9.00 -10.29 22.36
CA SER A 53 -8.64 -8.94 21.88
C SER A 53 -7.56 -8.29 22.74
N SER A 54 -7.62 -8.48 24.07
CA SER A 54 -6.62 -7.98 25.00
C SER A 54 -5.27 -8.66 24.75
N GLU A 55 -5.27 -9.98 24.64
CA GLU A 55 -4.06 -10.76 24.38
C GLU A 55 -3.42 -10.40 23.03
N ALA A 56 -4.23 -10.22 21.99
CA ALA A 56 -3.76 -9.78 20.68
C ALA A 56 -3.08 -8.39 20.77
N GLY A 57 -3.68 -7.48 21.53
CA GLY A 57 -3.13 -6.15 21.79
C GLY A 57 -1.79 -6.20 22.54
N HIS A 58 -1.67 -7.06 23.55
CA HIS A 58 -0.44 -7.23 24.32
C HIS A 58 0.70 -7.85 23.51
N ARG A 59 0.42 -8.86 22.68
CA ARG A 59 1.45 -9.60 21.93
C ARG A 59 1.87 -8.91 20.64
N PHE A 60 0.92 -8.38 19.87
CA PHE A 60 1.16 -7.84 18.52
C PHE A 60 0.95 -6.32 18.42
N GLY A 61 0.57 -5.68 19.53
CA GLY A 61 0.25 -4.27 19.63
C GLY A 61 -1.23 -3.96 19.36
N PHE A 62 -1.69 -2.82 19.87
CA PHE A 62 -3.05 -2.30 19.64
C PHE A 62 -3.17 -1.66 18.24
N LYS A 63 -2.96 -2.47 17.20
CA LYS A 63 -3.01 -2.06 15.79
C LYS A 63 -3.98 -2.91 14.99
N LYS A 64 -4.40 -2.40 13.83
CA LYS A 64 -5.21 -3.17 12.87
C LYS A 64 -4.47 -4.45 12.48
N GLY A 65 -5.15 -5.59 12.59
CA GLY A 65 -4.62 -6.90 12.21
C GLY A 65 -4.09 -7.74 13.37
N SER A 66 -3.87 -7.18 14.55
CA SER A 66 -3.31 -7.93 15.70
C SER A 66 -4.12 -9.18 16.07
N LYS A 67 -5.45 -9.11 15.96
CA LYS A 67 -6.36 -10.26 16.16
C LYS A 67 -6.16 -11.36 15.12
N SER A 68 -5.97 -10.97 13.86
CA SER A 68 -5.66 -11.91 12.77
C SER A 68 -4.30 -12.55 12.98
N ASP A 69 -3.30 -11.78 13.39
CA ASP A 69 -1.94 -12.28 13.65
C ASP A 69 -1.93 -13.28 14.82
N LEU A 70 -2.66 -12.97 15.90
CA LEU A 70 -2.84 -13.90 17.02
C LEU A 70 -3.52 -15.20 16.58
N PHE A 71 -4.57 -15.11 15.76
CA PHE A 71 -5.26 -16.28 15.24
C PHE A 71 -4.32 -17.19 14.42
N VAL A 72 -3.53 -16.60 13.52
CA VAL A 72 -2.57 -17.35 12.70
C VAL A 72 -1.52 -18.04 13.58
N ALA A 73 -0.95 -17.31 14.55
CA ALA A 73 0.03 -17.89 15.48
C ALA A 73 -0.55 -19.04 16.32
N MET A 74 -1.79 -18.89 16.79
CA MET A 74 -2.50 -19.94 17.53
C MET A 74 -2.76 -21.17 16.65
N TRP A 75 -3.12 -20.97 15.39
CA TRP A 75 -3.35 -22.05 14.43
C TRP A 75 -2.07 -22.83 14.11
N GLU A 76 -0.96 -22.13 13.90
CA GLU A 76 0.36 -22.76 13.69
C GLU A 76 0.79 -23.57 14.92
N ALA A 77 0.66 -23.01 16.12
CA ALA A 77 0.95 -23.71 17.36
C ALA A 77 0.07 -24.96 17.54
N TYR A 78 -1.23 -24.86 17.23
CA TYR A 78 -2.15 -25.99 17.26
C TYR A 78 -1.73 -27.10 16.28
N LYS A 79 -1.36 -26.75 15.05
CA LYS A 79 -0.89 -27.74 14.07
C LYS A 79 0.42 -28.42 14.51
N ASN A 80 1.34 -27.66 15.08
CA ASN A 80 2.63 -28.19 15.53
C ASN A 80 2.48 -29.12 16.73
N ASN A 81 1.52 -28.87 17.64
CA ASN A 81 1.23 -29.75 18.77
C ASN A 81 0.44 -31.02 18.39
N LYS A 82 -0.17 -31.05 17.20
CA LYS A 82 -0.95 -32.19 16.70
C LYS A 82 -0.12 -33.16 15.85
N SER A 83 1.09 -32.75 15.43
CA SER A 83 2.05 -33.59 14.69
C SER A 83 2.97 -34.35 15.64
#